data_AF-M2XPA2-F1
#
_entry.id   AF-M2XPA2-F1
#
_cell.length_a   1.000
_cell.length_b   1.000
_cell.length_c   1.000
_cell.angle_alpha   90.00
_cell.angle_beta   90.00
_cell.angle_gamma   90.00
#
_symmetry.space_group_name_H-M   'P 1'
#
loop_
_entity.id
_entity.type
_entity.pdbx_description
1 polymer ?
#
loop_
_entity_poly.entity_id
_entity_poly.type
_entity_poly.pdbx_seq_one_letter_code
_entity_poly.pdbx_strand_id
1 'polypeptide(L)'
;MTTEAGVYQFAKTSGGFSRRYAGAREIDRPHVKSVSTNPRTGQILTASVQDGHLCTWCTDTVRLAFPRAELALHGAWIYKARWWIG
;
A
#
# COMPACT_ATOMS: atom_id res chain seq x y z
N MET A 1 11.98 17.15 1.88
CA MET A 1 10.69 16.94 2.57
C MET A 1 9.75 16.28 1.57
N THR A 2 9.28 15.06 1.81
CA THR A 2 8.22 14.42 1.02
C THR A 2 6.95 14.39 1.86
N THR A 3 5.84 14.88 1.32
CA THR A 3 4.53 14.84 2.00
C THR A 3 3.84 13.51 1.67
N GLU A 4 4.09 12.49 2.50
CA GLU A 4 3.44 11.17 2.40
C GLU A 4 2.05 11.19 3.03
N ALA A 5 1.18 12.05 2.50
CA ALA A 5 -0.09 12.41 3.13
C ALA A 5 -1.24 11.46 2.81
N GLY A 6 -1.14 10.65 1.74
CA GLY A 6 -2.22 9.76 1.32
C GLY A 6 -1.99 9.08 -0.01
N VAL A 7 -2.93 8.23 -0.40
CA VAL A 7 -2.93 7.49 -1.66
C VAL A 7 -4.02 8.05 -2.57
N TYR A 8 -3.68 8.24 -3.84
CA TYR A 8 -4.60 8.72 -4.87
C TYR A 8 -4.73 7.67 -5.97
N GLN A 9 -5.95 7.46 -6.46
CA GLN A 9 -6.19 6.70 -7.68
C GLN A 9 -6.25 7.66 -8.87
N PHE A 10 -5.48 7.37 -9.91
CA PHE A 10 -5.60 8.07 -11.19
C PHE A 10 -6.68 7.43 -12.05
N ALA A 11 -7.74 8.16 -12.35
CA ALA A 11 -8.81 7.73 -13.25
C ALA A 11 -8.47 8.14 -14.68
N LYS A 12 -8.20 7.16 -15.54
CA LYS A 12 -7.84 7.42 -16.95
C LYS A 12 -8.96 8.06 -17.76
N THR A 13 -10.21 7.74 -17.45
CA THR A 13 -11.39 8.28 -18.15
C THR A 13 -11.60 9.76 -17.90
N SER A 14 -11.31 10.24 -16.69
CA SER A 14 -11.44 11.64 -16.30
C SER A 14 -10.10 12.38 -16.27
N GLY A 15 -8.98 11.70 -16.54
CA GLY A 15 -7.63 12.27 -16.57
C GLY A 15 -7.17 12.88 -15.24
N GLY A 16 -7.59 12.35 -14.09
CA GLY A 16 -7.39 13.02 -12.81
C GLY A 16 -7.11 12.09 -11.63
N PHE A 17 -6.44 12.64 -10.61
CA PHE A 17 -6.24 11.98 -9.32
C PHE A 17 -7.46 12.16 -8.42
N SER A 18 -7.88 11.09 -7.77
CA SER A 18 -9.02 11.06 -6.86
C SER A 18 -8.64 10.35 -5.57
N ARG A 19 -9.18 10.84 -4.45
CA ARG A 19 -9.21 10.14 -3.16
C ARG A 19 -10.48 9.32 -2.97
N ARG A 20 -11.44 9.45 -3.91
CA ARG A 20 -12.69 8.68 -3.96
C ARG A 20 -12.49 7.52 -4.91
N TYR A 21 -12.11 6.38 -4.36
CA TYR A 21 -11.93 5.11 -5.08
C TYR A 21 -12.31 3.93 -4.19
N ALA A 22 -12.56 2.77 -4.81
CA ALA A 22 -12.92 1.56 -4.07
C ALA A 22 -11.84 1.22 -3.03
N GLY A 23 -12.22 1.20 -1.76
CA GLY A 23 -11.32 0.88 -0.64
C GLY A 23 -10.48 2.04 -0.14
N ALA A 24 -10.74 3.28 -0.58
CA ALA A 24 -10.01 4.46 -0.11
C ALA A 24 -9.94 4.53 1.42
N ARG A 25 -11.03 4.22 2.14
CA ARG A 25 -11.04 4.19 3.62
C ARG A 25 -9.96 3.27 4.22
N GLU A 26 -9.57 2.23 3.51
CA GLU A 26 -8.57 1.24 3.95
C GLU A 26 -7.21 1.41 3.29
N ILE A 27 -7.08 2.20 2.21
CA ILE A 27 -5.85 2.30 1.42
C ILE A 27 -5.26 3.70 1.50
N ASP A 28 -6.11 4.74 1.52
CA ASP A 28 -5.70 6.14 1.69
C ASP A 28 -5.30 6.37 3.15
N ARG A 29 -4.02 6.17 3.44
CA ARG A 29 -3.40 6.41 4.74
C ARG A 29 -2.08 7.16 4.55
N PRO A 30 -1.62 7.91 5.57
CA PRO A 30 -0.28 8.45 5.56
C PRO A 30 0.78 7.34 5.53
N HIS A 31 1.99 7.68 5.11
CA HIS A 31 3.19 6.81 5.15
C HIS A 31 3.15 5.55 4.26
N VAL A 32 2.16 5.41 3.36
CA VAL A 32 2.14 4.34 2.37
C VAL A 32 3.28 4.55 1.37
N LYS A 33 4.22 3.60 1.30
CA LYS A 33 5.40 3.62 0.42
C LYS A 33 5.19 2.88 -0.90
N SER A 34 4.26 1.92 -0.91
CA SER A 34 3.87 1.21 -2.12
C SER A 34 2.44 0.71 -2.05
N VAL A 35 1.83 0.68 -3.23
CA VAL A 35 0.52 0.09 -3.50
C VAL A 35 0.70 -0.82 -4.72
N SER A 36 0.20 -2.05 -4.64
CA SER A 36 0.15 -2.95 -5.79
C SER A 36 -1.18 -3.69 -5.83
N THR A 37 -1.65 -4.01 -7.02
CA THR A 37 -2.91 -4.72 -7.23
C THR A 37 -2.59 -6.07 -7.85
N ASN A 38 -3.21 -7.13 -7.35
CA ASN A 38 -3.14 -8.45 -7.94
C ASN A 38 -4.03 -8.46 -9.21
N PRO A 39 -3.49 -8.53 -10.44
CA PRO A 39 -4.30 -8.54 -11.66
C PRO A 39 -5.27 -9.72 -11.79
N ARG A 40 -5.10 -10.82 -11.04
CA ARG A 40 -6.04 -11.96 -11.09
C ARG A 40 -7.24 -11.78 -10.16
N THR A 41 -7.01 -11.25 -8.95
CA THR A 41 -8.04 -11.21 -7.90
C THR A 41 -8.55 -9.80 -7.60
N GLY A 42 -7.84 -8.77 -8.04
CA GLY A 42 -8.10 -7.38 -7.64
C GLY A 42 -7.64 -7.04 -6.22
N GLN A 43 -7.06 -8.00 -5.47
CA GLN A 43 -6.60 -7.76 -4.11
C GLN A 43 -5.48 -6.72 -4.10
N ILE A 44 -5.56 -5.78 -3.16
CA ILE A 44 -4.60 -4.67 -3.05
C ILE A 44 -3.64 -4.96 -1.91
N LEU A 45 -2.35 -4.80 -2.17
CA LEU A 45 -1.28 -4.89 -1.18
C LEU A 45 -0.68 -3.50 -0.97
N THR A 46 -0.50 -3.11 0.29
CA THR A 46 0.20 -1.89 0.68
C THR A 46 1.34 -2.17 1.66
N ALA A 47 2.47 -1.50 1.46
CA ALA A 47 3.54 -1.40 2.45
C ALA A 47 3.60 0.05 2.95
N SER A 48 3.61 0.24 4.27
CA SER A 48 3.66 1.55 4.92
C SER A 48 4.79 1.56 5.95
N VAL A 49 5.27 2.74 6.34
CA VAL A 49 6.24 2.82 7.45
C VAL A 49 5.63 2.22 8.71
N GLN A 50 6.44 1.46 9.43
CA GLN A 50 6.08 0.91 10.74
C GLN A 50 6.77 1.70 11.84
N ASP A 51 5.95 2.23 12.76
CA ASP A 51 6.45 2.96 13.91
C ASP A 51 7.33 2.05 14.78
N GLY A 52 8.48 2.58 15.22
CA GLY A 52 9.44 1.84 16.04
C GLY A 52 10.31 0.84 15.28
N HIS A 53 10.17 0.72 13.95
CA HIS A 53 11.06 -0.11 13.15
C HIS A 53 12.44 0.54 13.01
N LEU A 54 13.52 -0.26 13.11
CA LEU A 54 14.92 0.24 13.06
C LEU A 54 15.23 1.00 11.75
N CYS A 55 14.74 0.46 10.63
CA CYS A 55 14.69 1.20 9.38
C CYS A 55 13.45 2.13 9.38
N THR A 56 13.67 3.44 9.44
CA THR A 56 12.63 4.48 9.59
C THR A 56 11.74 4.68 8.35
N TRP A 57 12.00 3.94 7.27
CA TRP A 57 11.21 3.96 6.04
C TRP A 57 10.74 2.56 5.61
N CYS A 58 10.86 1.56 6.49
CA CYS A 58 10.52 0.17 6.21
C CYS A 58 9.40 -0.33 7.13
N THR A 59 8.97 -1.56 6.86
CA THR A 59 8.12 -2.39 7.72
C THR A 59 8.50 -3.85 7.57
N ASP A 60 8.12 -4.69 8.53
CA ASP A 60 8.14 -6.14 8.39
C ASP A 60 6.76 -6.73 8.01
N THR A 61 5.74 -5.87 7.88
CA THR A 61 4.33 -6.24 7.70
C THR A 61 3.72 -5.51 6.51
N VAL A 62 2.97 -6.24 5.67
CA VAL A 62 2.16 -5.65 4.59
C VAL A 62 0.68 -5.85 4.88
N ARG A 63 -0.14 -4.88 4.45
CA ARG A 63 -1.60 -4.94 4.60
C ARG A 63 -2.24 -5.30 3.27
N LEU A 64 -3.23 -6.17 3.30
CA LEU A 64 -4.07 -6.50 2.15
C LEU A 64 -5.46 -5.87 2.30
N ALA A 65 -6.06 -5.47 1.18
CA ALA A 65 -7.46 -5.05 1.07
C ALA A 65 -8.14 -5.85 -0.04
N PHE A 66 -9.41 -6.19 0.17
CA PHE A 66 -10.25 -6.98 -0.75
C PHE A 66 -9.73 -8.42 -1.04
N PRO A 67 -9.76 -9.34 -0.07
CA PRO A 67 -10.17 -9.21 1.32
C PRO A 67 -9.08 -8.63 2.23
N ARG A 68 -9.49 -8.15 3.41
CA ARG A 68 -8.58 -7.56 4.41
C ARG A 68 -7.75 -8.66 5.10
N ALA A 69 -6.43 -8.46 5.14
CA ALA A 69 -5.51 -9.30 5.89
C ALA A 69 -4.22 -8.53 6.20
N GLU A 70 -3.36 -9.10 7.04
CA GLU A 70 -1.99 -8.65 7.26
C GLU A 70 -1.05 -9.84 7.10
N LEU A 71 0.09 -9.61 6.45
CA LEU A 71 1.13 -10.62 6.27
C LEU A 71 2.42 -10.07 6.84
N ALA A 72 3.04 -10.81 7.75
CA ALA A 72 4.29 -10.43 8.40
C ALA A 72 5.43 -11.35 7.97
N LEU A 73 6.60 -10.75 7.73
CA LEU A 73 7.88 -11.43 7.61
C LEU A 73 8.81 -10.81 8.65
N HIS A 74 8.70 -11.27 9.90
CA HIS A 74 9.40 -10.65 11.02
C HIS A 74 10.91 -10.52 10.79
N GLY A 75 11.45 -9.35 11.11
CA GLY A 75 12.84 -9.01 10.90
C GLY A 75 13.17 -8.52 9.48
N ALA A 76 12.23 -8.57 8.54
CA ALA A 76 12.41 -8.01 7.20
C ALA A 76 12.34 -6.48 7.21
N TRP A 77 13.06 -5.85 6.28
CA TRP A 77 13.11 -4.41 6.10
C TRP A 77 12.46 -4.05 4.75
N ILE A 78 11.15 -4.23 4.67
CA ILE A 78 10.37 -4.07 3.43
C ILE A 78 10.15 -2.58 3.16
N TYR A 79 10.78 -2.06 2.11
CA TYR A 79 10.49 -0.72 1.59
C TYR A 79 9.30 -0.73 0.60
N LYS A 80 9.20 -1.78 -0.23
CA LYS A 80 8.13 -1.98 -1.23
C LYS A 80 7.82 -3.46 -1.38
N ALA A 81 6.58 -3.78 -1.72
CA ALA A 81 6.14 -5.14 -2.02
C ALA A 81 5.22 -5.17 -3.25
N ARG A 82 5.28 -6.27 -4.01
CA ARG A 82 4.52 -6.49 -5.24
C ARG A 82 4.08 -7.94 -5.34
N TRP A 83 2.98 -8.17 -6.04
CA TRP A 83 2.55 -9.51 -6.41
C TRP A 83 3.51 -10.10 -7.45
N TRP A 84 3.98 -11.31 -7.16
CA TRP A 84 4.56 -12.19 -8.18
C TRP A 84 3.46 -13.12 -8.65
N ILE A 85 3.07 -12.99 -9.92
CA ILE A 85 2.02 -13.79 -10.51
C ILE A 85 2.67 -14.53 -11.67
N GLY A 86 2.96 -15.81 -11.42
CA GLY A 86 3.54 -16.71 -12.42
C GLY A 86 2.58 -16.98 -13.57
#